data_AF-F2LII3-F1
#
_entry.id   AF-F2LII3-F1
#
_cell.length_a   1.000
_cell.length_b   1.000
_cell.length_c   1.000
_cell.angle_alpha   90.00
_cell.angle_beta   90.00
_cell.angle_gamma   90.00
#
_symmetry.space_group_name_H-M   'P 1'
#
loop_
_entity.id
_entity.type
_entity.pdbx_description
1 polymer ?
#
loop_
_entity_poly.entity_id
_entity_poly.type
_entity_poly.pdbx_seq_one_letter_code
_entity_poly.pdbx_strand_id
1 'polypeptide(L)'
;MQTRPPLSQAVHGTVTRSAIFLVATINPGEAHADTIRSWCGDIAALVRSVGKRVPAGNLSCVCGFGAEAWDALFGAPRPASLHPFREFGAGQRLAVATPGDILLHIRAEAMDLCFELATQLLNALGDAVTVVDEVHGFRNFDQRAMIGFVDGTENPEGREALDFTVIGDEDAAFAGGSYVIVQKYLHDMAGWNALAVETQERIIGRTKLSDIELAADVKPSCSHSSLTTLDEDGQEVKILRDNMPFGRPGAGEFGTYFIGYARSPRPIEQMLENMFVGRPPGNYDRLLDYSRAVTGSLFFVPSADLLEALAERAAPADAAALPESSPPAPRRDGSLNIGSLKGTPSHE
;
A
#
# COMPACT_ATOMS: atom_id res chain seq x y z
N MET A 1 -37.50 7.46 3.22
CA MET A 1 -36.64 6.90 4.29
C MET A 1 -35.21 7.22 3.90
N GLN A 2 -34.47 8.00 4.70
CA GLN A 2 -33.04 8.15 4.48
C GLN A 2 -32.40 6.79 4.78
N THR A 3 -31.97 6.09 3.73
CA THR A 3 -31.08 4.93 3.86
C THR A 3 -29.83 5.41 4.57
N ARG A 4 -29.46 4.76 5.67
CA ARG A 4 -28.19 5.08 6.35
C ARG A 4 -27.05 4.88 5.34
N PRO A 5 -26.06 5.78 5.30
CA PRO A 5 -24.89 5.58 4.44
C PRO A 5 -24.20 4.26 4.83
N PRO A 6 -23.66 3.49 3.86
CA PRO A 6 -22.94 2.27 4.16
C PRO A 6 -21.80 2.52 5.15
N LEU A 7 -21.59 1.56 6.05
CA LEU A 7 -20.54 1.67 7.06
C LEU A 7 -19.17 1.42 6.41
N SER A 8 -18.26 2.38 6.47
CA SER A 8 -16.88 2.15 6.07
C SER A 8 -16.18 1.16 7.01
N GLN A 9 -15.22 0.40 6.48
CA GLN A 9 -14.19 -0.24 7.31
C GLN A 9 -13.39 0.84 8.08
N ALA A 10 -12.46 0.44 8.95
CA ALA A 10 -11.69 1.34 9.81
C ALA A 10 -10.64 2.21 9.06
N VAL A 11 -10.91 2.67 7.83
CA VAL A 11 -9.96 3.38 6.95
C VAL A 11 -9.41 4.67 7.57
N HIS A 12 -10.26 5.43 8.26
CA HIS A 12 -9.91 6.71 8.90
C HIS A 12 -9.74 6.60 10.42
N GLY A 13 -9.26 5.44 10.89
CA GLY A 13 -8.90 5.22 12.29
C GLY A 13 -7.67 6.01 12.70
N THR A 14 -7.52 6.26 14.01
CA THR A 14 -6.33 6.92 14.57
C THR A 14 -5.10 6.02 14.47
N VAL A 15 -3.93 6.62 14.24
CA VAL A 15 -2.63 5.91 14.24
C VAL A 15 -2.44 5.17 15.56
N THR A 16 -2.12 3.88 15.48
CA THR A 16 -1.87 3.01 16.64
C THR A 16 -0.38 2.75 16.82
N ARG A 17 0.01 2.09 17.91
CA ARG A 17 1.42 1.80 18.19
C ARG A 17 2.02 0.68 17.34
N SER A 18 1.20 -0.24 16.86
CA SER A 18 1.63 -1.46 16.18
C SER A 18 0.77 -1.70 14.94
N ALA A 19 1.39 -2.13 13.85
CA ALA A 19 0.68 -2.54 12.65
C ALA A 19 1.30 -3.79 12.04
N ILE A 20 0.47 -4.61 11.40
CA ILE A 20 0.92 -5.65 10.47
C ILE A 20 0.29 -5.34 9.11
N PHE A 21 1.15 -5.27 8.11
CA PHE A 21 0.77 -5.22 6.71
C PHE A 21 1.03 -6.59 6.11
N LEU A 22 0.01 -7.20 5.55
CA LEU A 22 0.11 -8.47 4.83
C LEU A 22 -0.44 -8.27 3.42
N VAL A 23 0.38 -8.61 2.43
CA VAL A 23 -0.03 -8.68 1.03
C VAL A 23 0.07 -10.12 0.60
N ALA A 24 -1.00 -10.65 0.02
CA ALA A 24 -1.06 -12.02 -0.47
C ALA A 24 -1.53 -12.08 -1.93
N THR A 25 -1.15 -13.15 -2.61
CA THR A 25 -1.65 -13.55 -3.93
C THR A 25 -2.58 -14.75 -3.80
N ILE A 26 -3.56 -14.86 -4.68
CA ILE A 26 -4.54 -15.96 -4.68
C ILE A 26 -3.94 -17.15 -5.41
N ASN A 27 -3.94 -18.31 -4.75
CA ASN A 27 -3.53 -19.56 -5.39
C ASN A 27 -4.63 -20.04 -6.35
N PRO A 28 -4.28 -20.60 -7.52
CA PRO A 28 -5.26 -20.99 -8.52
C PRO A 28 -6.20 -22.09 -8.02
N GLY A 29 -7.49 -22.01 -8.36
CA GLY A 29 -8.49 -23.02 -8.05
C GLY A 29 -9.82 -22.41 -7.60
N GLU A 30 -10.94 -22.96 -8.07
CA GLU A 30 -12.28 -22.50 -7.72
C GLU A 30 -12.54 -22.62 -6.21
N ALA A 31 -12.08 -23.73 -5.60
CA ALA A 31 -12.18 -23.95 -4.17
C ALA A 31 -11.43 -22.88 -3.35
N HIS A 32 -10.27 -22.39 -3.83
CA HIS A 32 -9.56 -21.31 -3.17
C HIS A 32 -10.33 -19.99 -3.26
N ALA A 33 -10.92 -19.69 -4.42
CA ALA A 33 -11.78 -18.52 -4.59
C ALA A 33 -13.03 -18.59 -3.69
N ASP A 34 -13.65 -19.76 -3.53
CA ASP A 34 -14.76 -20.00 -2.60
C ASP A 34 -14.34 -19.77 -1.14
N THR A 35 -13.18 -20.30 -0.73
CA THR A 35 -12.62 -20.07 0.61
C THR A 35 -12.45 -18.57 0.87
N ILE A 36 -11.89 -17.81 -0.07
CA ILE A 36 -11.66 -16.36 0.08
C ILE A 36 -13.00 -15.60 0.14
N ARG A 37 -13.98 -15.95 -0.71
CA ARG A 37 -15.32 -15.34 -0.65
C ARG A 37 -15.94 -15.58 0.73
N SER A 38 -16.02 -16.83 1.18
CA SER A 38 -16.57 -17.17 2.49
C SER A 38 -15.86 -16.44 3.63
N TRP A 39 -14.53 -16.38 3.57
CA TRP A 39 -13.69 -15.72 4.57
C TRP A 39 -14.00 -14.23 4.74
N CYS A 40 -14.49 -13.53 3.71
CA CYS A 40 -14.87 -12.11 3.80
C CYS A 40 -15.88 -11.84 4.92
N GLY A 41 -16.84 -12.76 5.14
CA GLY A 41 -17.85 -12.66 6.19
C GLY A 41 -17.31 -12.86 7.61
N ASP A 42 -16.14 -13.51 7.75
CA ASP A 42 -15.56 -13.86 9.05
C ASP A 42 -14.66 -12.76 9.62
N ILE A 43 -14.13 -11.87 8.79
CA ILE A 43 -13.14 -10.85 9.18
C ILE A 43 -13.65 -10.01 10.36
N ALA A 44 -14.88 -9.47 10.25
CA ALA A 44 -15.45 -8.63 11.29
C ALA A 44 -15.67 -9.41 12.61
N ALA A 45 -16.04 -10.69 12.52
CA ALA A 45 -16.21 -11.55 13.68
C ALA A 45 -14.88 -11.85 14.38
N LEU A 46 -13.82 -12.11 13.61
CA LEU A 46 -12.47 -12.34 14.13
C LEU A 46 -11.89 -11.09 14.80
N VAL A 47 -12.03 -9.90 14.19
CA VAL A 47 -11.64 -8.61 14.80
C VAL A 47 -12.35 -8.43 16.15
N ARG A 48 -13.68 -8.68 16.20
CA ARG A 48 -14.43 -8.59 17.47
C ARG A 48 -13.95 -9.61 18.50
N SER A 49 -13.72 -10.86 18.09
CA SER A 49 -13.31 -11.95 19.00
C SER A 49 -11.96 -11.66 19.65
N VAL A 50 -10.95 -11.31 18.84
CA VAL A 50 -9.60 -10.99 19.34
C VAL A 50 -9.62 -9.67 20.12
N GLY A 51 -10.23 -8.63 19.57
CA GLY A 51 -10.25 -7.29 20.16
C GLY A 51 -11.05 -7.21 21.48
N LYS A 52 -12.12 -8.01 21.63
CA LYS A 52 -12.94 -8.02 22.86
C LYS A 52 -12.14 -8.42 24.10
N ARG A 53 -11.07 -9.20 23.93
CA ARG A 53 -10.16 -9.62 25.02
C ARG A 53 -9.38 -8.43 25.58
N VAL A 54 -9.14 -7.40 24.78
CA VAL A 54 -8.40 -6.18 25.16
C VAL A 54 -9.05 -4.95 24.53
N PRO A 55 -10.16 -4.42 25.09
CA PRO A 55 -10.89 -3.31 24.48
C PRO A 55 -10.07 -2.02 24.27
N ALA A 56 -9.11 -1.75 25.16
CA ALA A 56 -8.18 -0.63 25.03
C ALA A 56 -7.08 -0.86 23.97
N GLY A 57 -7.07 -2.04 23.34
CA GLY A 57 -6.10 -2.42 22.31
C GLY A 57 -6.37 -1.79 20.95
N ASN A 58 -7.53 -1.16 20.74
CA ASN A 58 -7.91 -0.49 19.49
C ASN A 58 -7.68 -1.36 18.24
N LEU A 59 -7.90 -2.67 18.36
CA LEU A 59 -7.66 -3.62 17.27
C LEU A 59 -8.60 -3.32 16.10
N SER A 60 -8.03 -3.14 14.91
CA SER A 60 -8.76 -3.01 13.66
C SER A 60 -8.07 -3.78 12.54
N CYS A 61 -8.85 -4.12 11.52
CA CYS A 61 -8.35 -4.68 10.27
C CYS A 61 -9.08 -4.02 9.12
N VAL A 62 -8.33 -3.58 8.12
CA VAL A 62 -8.87 -3.16 6.82
C VAL A 62 -8.45 -4.19 5.79
N CYS A 63 -9.43 -4.76 5.08
CA CYS A 63 -9.23 -5.70 3.99
C CYS A 63 -9.46 -5.01 2.65
N GLY A 64 -8.51 -5.17 1.73
CA GLY A 64 -8.61 -4.65 0.35
C GLY A 64 -8.28 -5.71 -0.70
N PHE A 65 -8.82 -5.52 -1.90
CA PHE A 65 -8.68 -6.44 -3.03
C PHE A 65 -8.08 -5.73 -4.25
N GLY A 66 -7.10 -6.36 -4.88
CA GLY A 66 -6.49 -5.90 -6.13
C GLY A 66 -7.47 -5.98 -7.30
N ALA A 67 -7.17 -5.30 -8.40
CA ALA A 67 -8.07 -5.23 -9.56
C ALA A 67 -8.34 -6.59 -10.20
N GLU A 68 -7.30 -7.40 -10.43
CA GLU A 68 -7.42 -8.73 -11.01
C GLU A 68 -8.09 -9.72 -10.03
N ALA A 69 -7.75 -9.61 -8.74
CA ALA A 69 -8.39 -10.37 -7.67
C ALA A 69 -9.90 -10.08 -7.59
N TRP A 70 -10.31 -8.81 -7.71
CA TRP A 70 -11.72 -8.43 -7.73
C TRP A 70 -12.46 -9.10 -8.89
N ASP A 71 -11.89 -9.08 -10.08
CA ASP A 71 -12.47 -9.72 -11.25
C ASP A 71 -12.63 -11.23 -11.05
N ALA A 72 -11.60 -11.90 -10.54
CA ALA A 72 -11.59 -13.34 -10.31
C ALA A 72 -12.55 -13.78 -9.18
N LEU A 73 -12.66 -13.00 -8.11
CA LEU A 73 -13.46 -13.35 -6.93
C LEU A 73 -14.92 -12.94 -7.07
N PHE A 74 -15.19 -11.76 -7.62
CA PHE A 74 -16.48 -11.08 -7.48
C PHE A 74 -17.08 -10.62 -8.82
N GLY A 75 -16.25 -10.32 -9.82
CA GLY A 75 -16.69 -9.87 -11.13
C GLY A 75 -17.45 -8.54 -11.12
N ALA A 76 -18.37 -8.36 -12.06
CA ALA A 76 -19.14 -7.13 -12.21
C ALA A 76 -20.28 -7.00 -11.16
N PRO A 77 -20.62 -5.78 -10.71
CA PRO A 77 -19.98 -4.50 -11.03
C PRO A 77 -18.60 -4.35 -10.36
N ARG A 78 -17.78 -3.44 -10.90
CA ARG A 78 -16.45 -3.07 -10.40
C ARG A 78 -16.45 -1.63 -9.85
N PRO A 79 -15.63 -1.32 -8.82
CA PRO A 79 -15.38 0.05 -8.42
C PRO A 79 -14.80 0.86 -9.57
N ALA A 80 -15.31 2.08 -9.78
CA ALA A 80 -15.12 2.81 -11.03
C ALA A 80 -13.64 3.12 -11.36
N SER A 81 -12.80 3.28 -10.34
CA SER A 81 -11.37 3.62 -10.48
C SER A 81 -10.44 2.48 -10.06
N LEU A 82 -10.91 1.23 -10.02
CA LEU A 82 -10.06 0.09 -9.65
C LEU A 82 -9.29 -0.45 -10.87
N HIS A 83 -7.98 -0.24 -10.86
CA HIS A 83 -7.01 -0.76 -11.84
C HIS A 83 -5.71 -1.24 -11.14
N PRO A 84 -4.91 -2.10 -11.78
CA PRO A 84 -3.60 -2.49 -11.24
C PRO A 84 -2.70 -1.28 -10.99
N PHE A 85 -1.83 -1.35 -9.99
CA PHE A 85 -0.87 -0.27 -9.71
C PHE A 85 -0.05 0.06 -10.96
N ARG A 86 0.04 1.35 -11.27
CA ARG A 86 0.81 1.86 -12.40
C ARG A 86 2.23 2.18 -11.94
N GLU A 87 3.22 1.89 -12.78
CA GLU A 87 4.59 2.30 -12.48
C GLU A 87 4.80 3.80 -12.73
N PHE A 88 5.61 4.43 -11.88
CA PHE A 88 5.95 5.86 -11.98
C PHE A 88 7.47 6.06 -11.99
N GLY A 89 7.97 6.92 -12.89
CA GLY A 89 9.39 7.18 -13.03
C GLY A 89 10.17 6.11 -13.80
N ALA A 90 11.50 6.10 -13.65
CA ALA A 90 12.39 5.19 -14.35
C ALA A 90 13.76 5.06 -13.66
N GLY A 91 14.49 3.98 -13.99
CA GLY A 91 15.84 3.76 -13.51
C GLY A 91 15.90 3.57 -12.00
N GLN A 92 16.73 4.36 -11.31
CA GLN A 92 16.87 4.27 -9.85
C GLN A 92 15.68 4.88 -9.08
N ARG A 93 14.82 5.66 -9.76
CA ARG A 93 13.61 6.28 -9.20
C ARG A 93 12.40 5.69 -9.90
N LEU A 94 12.12 4.43 -9.61
CA LEU A 94 10.96 3.70 -10.12
C LEU A 94 10.04 3.33 -8.94
N ALA A 95 8.80 3.80 -8.99
CA ALA A 95 7.72 3.22 -8.21
C ALA A 95 7.29 1.94 -8.91
N VAL A 96 7.84 0.81 -8.48
CA VAL A 96 7.64 -0.50 -9.11
C VAL A 96 6.23 -1.04 -8.83
N ALA A 97 5.64 -1.72 -9.81
CA ALA A 97 4.41 -2.49 -9.61
C ALA A 97 4.77 -3.92 -9.16
N THR A 98 4.18 -4.39 -8.06
CA THR A 98 4.41 -5.73 -7.52
C THR A 98 3.11 -6.50 -7.29
N PRO A 99 3.14 -7.84 -7.33
CA PRO A 99 1.96 -8.67 -7.08
C PRO A 99 1.29 -8.36 -5.74
N GLY A 100 -0.04 -8.40 -5.71
CA GLY A 100 -0.84 -8.18 -4.51
C GLY A 100 -2.32 -8.25 -4.84
N ASP A 101 -2.96 -9.33 -4.42
CA ASP A 101 -4.37 -9.61 -4.65
C ASP A 101 -5.22 -9.24 -3.44
N ILE A 102 -4.70 -9.49 -2.23
CA ILE A 102 -5.36 -9.19 -0.96
C ILE A 102 -4.39 -8.39 -0.09
N LEU A 103 -4.89 -7.30 0.48
CA LEU A 103 -4.23 -6.53 1.53
C LEU A 103 -4.97 -6.72 2.85
N LEU A 104 -4.23 -7.02 3.91
CA LEU A 104 -4.67 -6.87 5.29
C LEU A 104 -3.83 -5.81 5.97
N HIS A 105 -4.47 -4.73 6.38
CA HIS A 105 -3.87 -3.69 7.22
C HIS A 105 -4.44 -3.81 8.64
N ILE A 106 -3.66 -4.44 9.51
CA ILE A 106 -4.02 -4.76 10.90
C ILE A 106 -3.33 -3.77 11.83
N ARG A 107 -4.07 -3.17 12.76
CA ARG A 107 -3.56 -2.14 13.68
C ARG A 107 -4.04 -2.36 15.09
N ALA A 108 -3.18 -2.09 16.07
CA ALA A 108 -3.52 -2.15 17.48
C ALA A 108 -2.50 -1.38 18.34
N GLU A 109 -2.86 -1.11 19.61
CA GLU A 109 -1.93 -0.56 20.61
C GLU A 109 -0.84 -1.56 21.01
N ALA A 110 -1.00 -2.85 20.72
CA ALA A 110 -0.06 -3.90 21.06
C ALA A 110 0.09 -4.93 19.92
N MET A 111 1.33 -5.29 19.62
CA MET A 111 1.68 -6.16 18.48
C MET A 111 1.15 -7.59 18.61
N ASP A 112 0.99 -8.09 19.83
CA ASP A 112 0.41 -9.41 20.09
C ASP A 112 -1.03 -9.52 19.58
N LEU A 113 -1.82 -8.45 19.68
CA LEU A 113 -3.17 -8.40 19.11
C LEU A 113 -3.14 -8.43 17.58
N CYS A 114 -2.23 -7.67 16.95
CA CYS A 114 -2.05 -7.70 15.50
C CYS A 114 -1.66 -9.11 15.04
N PHE A 115 -0.70 -9.71 15.72
CA PHE A 115 -0.16 -11.03 15.41
C PHE A 115 -1.20 -12.13 15.57
N GLU A 116 -1.97 -12.11 16.66
CA GLU A 116 -3.06 -13.06 16.88
C GLU A 116 -4.10 -12.95 15.77
N LEU A 117 -4.55 -11.72 15.44
CA LEU A 117 -5.54 -11.55 14.38
C LEU A 117 -5.00 -11.99 13.01
N ALA A 118 -3.76 -11.62 12.67
CA ALA A 118 -3.10 -12.07 11.45
C ALA A 118 -3.06 -13.60 11.36
N THR A 119 -2.70 -14.27 12.47
CA THR A 119 -2.66 -15.72 12.56
C THR A 119 -4.04 -16.33 12.30
N GLN A 120 -5.11 -15.83 12.93
CA GLN A 120 -6.47 -16.35 12.73
C GLN A 120 -6.96 -16.12 11.31
N LEU A 121 -6.70 -14.95 10.73
CA LEU A 121 -7.08 -14.63 9.35
C LEU A 121 -6.37 -15.52 8.33
N LEU A 122 -5.06 -15.72 8.47
CA LEU A 122 -4.28 -16.57 7.57
C LEU A 122 -4.59 -18.06 7.73
N ASN A 123 -4.86 -18.54 8.96
CA ASN A 123 -5.27 -19.93 9.18
C ASN A 123 -6.58 -20.27 8.46
N ALA A 124 -7.52 -19.33 8.41
CA ALA A 124 -8.78 -19.51 7.69
C ALA A 124 -8.60 -19.53 6.17
N LEU A 125 -7.61 -18.79 5.65
CA LEU A 125 -7.28 -18.79 4.22
C LEU A 125 -6.47 -20.03 3.81
N GLY A 126 -5.62 -20.56 4.68
CA GLY A 126 -4.86 -21.79 4.42
C GLY A 126 -4.01 -21.69 3.15
N ASP A 127 -4.13 -22.70 2.28
CA ASP A 127 -3.47 -22.79 0.98
C ASP A 127 -4.21 -22.07 -0.15
N ALA A 128 -5.31 -21.35 0.14
CA ALA A 128 -5.98 -20.51 -0.86
C ALA A 128 -5.15 -19.29 -1.27
N VAL A 129 -4.14 -18.91 -0.47
CA VAL A 129 -3.30 -17.74 -0.72
C VAL A 129 -1.82 -18.02 -0.50
N THR A 130 -0.97 -17.20 -1.08
CA THR A 130 0.47 -17.13 -0.79
C THR A 130 0.80 -15.71 -0.33
N VAL A 131 1.32 -15.56 0.90
CA VAL A 131 1.79 -14.26 1.41
C VAL A 131 3.06 -13.86 0.66
N VAL A 132 3.05 -12.68 0.04
CA VAL A 132 4.14 -12.15 -0.79
C VAL A 132 4.86 -10.96 -0.14
N ASP A 133 4.23 -10.27 0.81
CA ASP A 133 4.90 -9.29 1.68
C ASP A 133 4.26 -9.31 3.07
N GLU A 134 5.09 -9.26 4.10
CA GLU A 134 4.68 -9.18 5.51
C GLU A 134 5.60 -8.18 6.21
N VAL A 135 5.01 -7.13 6.79
CA VAL A 135 5.75 -6.09 7.51
C VAL A 135 5.10 -5.82 8.85
N HIS A 136 5.88 -5.94 9.91
CA HIS A 136 5.49 -5.60 11.28
C HIS A 136 6.00 -4.19 11.58
N GLY A 137 5.10 -3.23 11.54
CA GLY A 137 5.38 -1.82 11.77
C GLY A 137 5.24 -1.43 13.24
N PHE A 138 6.00 -0.41 13.65
CA PHE A 138 5.91 0.17 14.99
C PHE A 138 5.90 1.69 14.94
N ARG A 139 5.15 2.32 15.84
CA ARG A 139 5.22 3.77 16.03
C ARG A 139 6.55 4.12 16.69
N ASN A 140 7.35 4.95 16.04
CA ASN A 140 8.64 5.38 16.55
C ASN A 140 8.52 6.71 17.30
N PHE A 141 8.87 6.71 18.60
CA PHE A 141 8.80 7.88 19.48
C PHE A 141 7.47 8.67 19.37
N ASP A 142 7.57 9.97 19.11
CA ASP A 142 6.55 11.00 18.91
C ASP A 142 6.02 11.02 17.47
N GLN A 143 5.68 9.85 16.92
CA GLN A 143 5.16 9.67 15.55
C GLN A 143 6.18 10.00 14.45
N ARG A 144 7.44 9.62 14.65
CA ARG A 144 8.49 9.85 13.65
C ARG A 144 8.56 8.74 12.62
N ALA A 145 8.77 9.09 11.35
CA ALA A 145 9.29 8.15 10.36
C ALA A 145 10.72 7.72 10.72
N MET A 146 11.23 6.65 10.09
CA MET A 146 12.59 6.15 10.32
C MET A 146 13.69 7.20 10.03
N ILE A 147 13.41 8.14 9.14
CA ILE A 147 14.28 9.27 8.79
C ILE A 147 14.33 10.38 9.87
N GLY A 148 13.52 10.25 10.93
CA GLY A 148 13.57 11.11 12.12
C GLY A 148 12.73 12.38 12.05
N PHE A 149 11.83 12.52 11.07
CA PHE A 149 10.82 13.58 10.98
C PHE A 149 9.47 13.05 11.45
N VAL A 150 8.65 13.91 12.04
CA VAL A 150 7.25 13.57 12.35
C VAL A 150 6.53 13.25 11.05
N ASP A 151 5.69 12.21 11.07
CA ASP A 151 4.92 11.77 9.91
C ASP A 151 3.42 11.77 10.25
N GLY A 152 2.61 12.19 9.28
CA GLY A 152 1.15 12.28 9.43
C GLY A 152 0.61 13.66 9.84
N THR A 153 1.44 14.68 10.05
CA THR A 153 1.00 16.02 10.54
C THR A 153 -0.08 16.67 9.67
N GLU A 154 0.01 16.52 8.34
CA GLU A 154 -0.95 17.11 7.38
C GLU A 154 -2.11 16.16 7.03
N ASN A 155 -2.28 15.05 7.75
CA ASN A 155 -3.44 14.17 7.54
C ASN A 155 -4.75 14.92 7.81
N PRO A 156 -5.81 14.68 7.01
CA PRO A 156 -7.12 15.20 7.31
C PRO A 156 -7.67 14.57 8.60
N GLU A 157 -8.40 15.35 9.39
CA GLU A 157 -8.98 14.92 10.66
C GLU A 157 -10.50 15.02 10.67
N GLY A 158 -11.15 14.29 11.59
CA GLY A 158 -12.58 14.36 11.80
C GLY A 158 -13.38 14.13 10.51
N ARG A 159 -14.20 15.12 10.13
CA ARG A 159 -15.05 15.02 8.95
C ARG A 159 -14.27 15.04 7.64
N GLU A 160 -13.17 15.80 7.58
CA GLU A 160 -12.33 15.84 6.38
C GLU A 160 -11.72 14.47 6.11
N ALA A 161 -11.35 13.71 7.15
CA ALA A 161 -10.81 12.36 6.96
C ALA A 161 -11.82 11.47 6.24
N LEU A 162 -13.09 11.51 6.67
CA LEU A 162 -14.16 10.76 6.02
C LEU A 162 -14.39 11.26 4.60
N ASP A 163 -14.47 12.58 4.41
CA ASP A 163 -14.64 13.20 3.11
C ASP A 163 -13.51 12.70 2.19
N PHE A 164 -12.23 12.98 2.45
CA PHE A 164 -11.14 12.62 1.53
C PHE A 164 -10.92 11.12 1.32
N THR A 165 -11.37 10.23 2.22
CA THR A 165 -11.04 8.79 2.14
C THR A 165 -12.19 7.88 1.74
N VAL A 166 -13.45 8.28 1.96
CA VAL A 166 -14.60 7.40 1.77
C VAL A 166 -15.35 7.77 0.49
N ILE A 167 -15.61 6.76 -0.34
CA ILE A 167 -16.38 6.89 -1.58
C ILE A 167 -17.82 7.29 -1.24
N GLY A 168 -18.32 8.32 -1.93
CA GLY A 168 -19.67 8.84 -1.80
C GLY A 168 -20.56 8.52 -3.02
N ASP A 169 -21.46 9.47 -3.32
CA ASP A 169 -22.45 9.35 -4.40
C ASP A 169 -21.81 9.31 -5.80
N GLU A 170 -20.54 9.71 -5.94
CA GLU A 170 -19.78 9.60 -7.18
C GLU A 170 -19.62 8.16 -7.69
N ASP A 171 -19.70 7.17 -6.80
CA ASP A 171 -19.72 5.74 -7.13
C ASP A 171 -20.64 4.99 -6.15
N ALA A 172 -21.94 5.31 -6.21
CA ALA A 172 -22.93 4.92 -5.22
C ALA A 172 -23.03 3.39 -4.94
N ALA A 173 -22.67 2.54 -5.90
CA ALA A 173 -22.64 1.08 -5.70
C ALA A 173 -21.52 0.62 -4.75
N PHE A 174 -20.50 1.46 -4.57
CA PHE A 174 -19.33 1.22 -3.73
C PHE A 174 -19.17 2.28 -2.64
N ALA A 175 -20.22 3.05 -2.37
CA ALA A 175 -20.25 4.03 -1.28
C ALA A 175 -19.89 3.38 0.06
N GLY A 176 -19.12 4.11 0.88
CA GLY A 176 -18.53 3.57 2.11
C GLY A 176 -17.22 2.80 1.88
N GLY A 177 -16.84 2.53 0.63
CA GLY A 177 -15.52 1.97 0.28
C GLY A 177 -14.42 3.03 0.24
N SER A 178 -13.20 2.59 -0.08
CA SER A 178 -12.01 3.44 -0.24
C SER A 178 -11.04 2.80 -1.23
N TYR A 179 -10.07 3.56 -1.71
CA TYR A 179 -8.90 3.04 -2.42
C TYR A 179 -7.67 3.20 -1.54
N VAL A 180 -6.81 2.18 -1.57
CA VAL A 180 -5.56 2.18 -0.81
C VAL A 180 -4.38 1.80 -1.69
N ILE A 181 -3.31 2.56 -1.58
CA ILE A 181 -2.02 2.26 -2.20
C ILE A 181 -1.00 1.99 -1.10
N VAL A 182 -0.21 0.94 -1.29
CA VAL A 182 0.89 0.58 -0.39
C VAL A 182 2.21 0.56 -1.15
N GLN A 183 3.27 0.98 -0.47
CA GLN A 183 4.65 0.88 -0.95
C GLN A 183 5.61 0.64 0.22
N LYS A 184 6.45 -0.37 0.12
CA LYS A 184 7.51 -0.63 1.08
C LYS A 184 8.77 0.14 0.65
N TYR A 185 9.21 1.09 1.46
CA TYR A 185 10.45 1.83 1.23
C TYR A 185 11.58 1.33 2.11
N LEU A 186 12.74 1.12 1.50
CA LEU A 186 14.00 0.86 2.20
C LEU A 186 14.90 2.09 2.13
N HIS A 187 15.48 2.47 3.26
CA HIS A 187 16.22 3.72 3.41
C HIS A 187 17.73 3.50 3.45
N ASP A 188 18.48 4.32 2.71
CA ASP A 188 19.91 4.52 2.94
C ASP A 188 20.12 5.44 4.15
N MET A 189 20.06 4.84 5.34
CA MET A 189 20.25 5.59 6.59
C MET A 189 21.68 6.12 6.76
N ALA A 190 22.68 5.51 6.11
CA ALA A 190 24.06 6.01 6.17
C ALA A 190 24.19 7.31 5.37
N GLY A 191 23.70 7.31 4.13
CA GLY A 191 23.63 8.51 3.30
C GLY A 191 22.77 9.60 3.94
N TRP A 192 21.59 9.24 4.44
CA TRP A 192 20.68 10.19 5.08
C TRP A 192 21.31 10.87 6.29
N ASN A 193 21.92 10.10 7.20
CA ASN A 193 22.52 10.63 8.44
C ASN A 193 23.82 11.40 8.21
N ALA A 194 24.45 11.27 7.04
CA ALA A 194 25.61 12.08 6.67
C ALA A 194 25.24 13.53 6.30
N LEU A 195 23.97 13.79 6.01
CA LEU A 195 23.48 15.14 5.71
C LEU A 195 23.41 16.01 6.97
N ALA A 196 23.68 17.31 6.80
CA ALA A 196 23.33 18.31 7.80
C ALA A 196 21.80 18.37 8.00
N VAL A 197 21.36 18.69 9.22
CA VAL A 197 19.93 18.74 9.56
C VAL A 197 19.18 19.70 8.63
N GLU A 198 19.74 20.86 8.34
CA GLU A 198 19.14 21.88 7.47
C GLU A 198 18.97 21.38 6.03
N THR A 199 19.82 20.44 5.58
CA THR A 199 19.66 19.81 4.27
C THR A 199 18.53 18.79 4.29
N GLN A 200 18.42 17.99 5.35
CA GLN A 200 17.27 17.09 5.54
C GLN A 200 15.96 17.87 5.62
N GLU A 201 15.93 18.99 6.36
CA GLU A 201 14.75 19.86 6.48
C GLU A 201 14.32 20.43 5.13
N ARG A 202 15.26 20.81 4.27
CA ARG A 202 14.97 21.25 2.89
C ARG A 202 14.48 20.12 1.99
N ILE A 203 14.96 18.90 2.19
CA ILE A 203 14.49 17.71 1.47
C ILE A 203 13.05 17.39 1.88
N ILE A 204 12.71 17.48 3.17
CA ILE A 204 11.36 17.17 3.66
C ILE A 204 10.40 18.35 3.47
N GLY A 205 10.87 19.57 3.63
CA GLY A 205 10.07 20.80 3.62
C GLY A 205 9.53 21.21 5.00
N ARG A 206 10.08 20.67 6.09
CA ARG A 206 9.70 20.98 7.49
C ARG A 206 10.92 21.00 8.39
N THR A 207 10.86 21.65 9.54
CA THR A 207 11.91 21.58 10.57
C THR A 207 11.89 20.23 11.27
N LYS A 208 13.06 19.67 11.59
CA LYS A 208 13.18 18.29 12.06
C LYS A 208 12.67 18.10 13.49
N LEU A 209 13.04 19.02 14.37
CA LEU A 209 12.72 18.89 15.80
C LEU A 209 11.28 19.32 16.09
N SER A 210 10.91 20.52 15.63
CA SER A 210 9.63 21.17 15.95
C SER A 210 8.50 20.87 14.95
N ASP A 211 8.81 20.20 13.84
CA ASP A 211 7.83 19.81 12.83
C ASP A 211 7.03 21.01 12.26
N ILE A 212 7.71 22.14 12.06
CA ILE A 212 7.11 23.35 11.49
C ILE A 212 7.38 23.38 10.00
N GLU A 213 6.35 23.59 9.19
CA GLU A 213 6.51 23.74 7.76
C GLU A 213 7.45 24.90 7.40
N LEU A 214 8.36 24.67 6.45
CA LEU A 214 9.25 25.74 5.98
C LEU A 214 8.45 26.81 5.23
N ALA A 215 8.82 28.07 5.44
CA ALA A 215 8.25 29.21 4.73
C ALA A 215 8.40 29.05 3.20
N ALA A 216 7.42 29.54 2.44
CA ALA A 216 7.34 29.31 0.99
C ALA A 216 8.54 29.83 0.19
N ASP A 217 9.22 30.88 0.67
CA ASP A 217 10.43 31.45 0.07
C ASP A 217 11.71 30.66 0.40
N VAL A 218 11.65 29.78 1.40
CA VAL A 218 12.76 28.90 1.82
C VAL A 218 12.56 27.46 1.35
N LYS A 219 11.30 27.00 1.30
CA LYS A 219 10.91 25.63 0.98
C LYS A 219 11.20 25.31 -0.50
N PRO A 220 12.11 24.37 -0.81
CA PRO A 220 12.40 24.02 -2.19
C PRO A 220 11.19 23.43 -2.91
N SER A 221 11.04 23.71 -4.21
CA SER A 221 9.98 23.11 -5.04
C SER A 221 10.15 21.59 -5.24
N CYS A 222 11.31 21.02 -4.92
CA CYS A 222 11.60 19.58 -4.95
C CYS A 222 11.53 18.91 -3.56
N SER A 223 11.13 19.64 -2.51
CA SER A 223 10.95 19.01 -1.20
C SER A 223 9.77 18.05 -1.23
N HIS A 224 9.82 17.00 -0.42
CA HIS A 224 8.73 16.02 -0.25
C HIS A 224 7.37 16.71 -0.09
N SER A 225 7.23 17.61 0.89
CA SER A 225 5.94 18.29 1.14
C SER A 225 5.44 19.10 -0.07
N SER A 226 6.29 19.89 -0.73
CA SER A 226 5.92 20.62 -1.95
C SER A 226 5.39 19.74 -3.08
N LEU A 227 5.90 18.51 -3.23
CA LEU A 227 5.48 17.60 -4.30
C LEU A 227 4.28 16.75 -3.91
N THR A 228 4.03 16.57 -2.61
CA THR A 228 2.88 15.83 -2.07
C THR A 228 1.71 16.72 -1.68
N THR A 229 1.85 18.05 -1.66
CA THR A 229 0.71 18.97 -1.51
C THR A 229 0.04 19.17 -2.87
N LEU A 230 -1.24 18.82 -2.95
CA LEU A 230 -2.04 18.97 -4.16
C LEU A 230 -3.06 20.09 -3.98
N ASP A 231 -3.22 20.92 -5.00
CA ASP A 231 -4.24 21.96 -5.07
C ASP A 231 -5.07 21.74 -6.33
N GLU A 232 -6.39 21.72 -6.17
CA GLU A 232 -7.37 21.68 -7.24
C GLU A 232 -8.37 22.82 -7.02
N ASP A 233 -8.39 23.77 -7.96
CA ASP A 233 -9.23 24.97 -7.91
C ASP A 233 -9.10 25.81 -6.61
N GLY A 234 -7.90 25.89 -6.05
CA GLY A 234 -7.63 26.63 -4.81
C GLY A 234 -8.06 25.90 -3.55
N GLN A 235 -8.38 24.60 -3.64
CA GLN A 235 -8.65 23.72 -2.51
C GLN A 235 -7.61 22.61 -2.44
N GLU A 236 -7.10 22.37 -1.24
CA GLU A 236 -6.15 21.29 -1.02
C GLU A 236 -6.85 19.93 -1.16
N VAL A 237 -6.25 19.05 -1.95
CA VAL A 237 -6.71 17.66 -2.10
C VAL A 237 -5.85 16.76 -1.22
N LYS A 238 -6.47 16.19 -0.18
CA LYS A 238 -5.76 15.37 0.80
C LYS A 238 -5.97 13.87 0.60
N ILE A 239 -5.07 13.12 1.20
CA ILE A 239 -5.15 11.67 1.41
C ILE A 239 -4.93 11.41 2.89
N LEU A 240 -5.31 10.24 3.39
CA LEU A 240 -4.97 9.83 4.74
C LEU A 240 -3.82 8.82 4.71
N ARG A 241 -2.71 9.14 5.37
CA ARG A 241 -1.53 8.27 5.46
C ARG A 241 -1.44 7.64 6.83
N ASP A 242 -1.01 6.39 6.88
CA ASP A 242 -0.75 5.66 8.14
C ASP A 242 0.63 4.98 8.06
N ASN A 243 1.63 5.78 7.68
CA ASN A 243 2.99 5.31 7.45
C ASN A 243 3.58 4.71 8.72
N MET A 244 4.15 3.50 8.59
CA MET A 244 4.73 2.81 9.74
C MET A 244 6.22 2.51 9.53
N PRO A 245 7.09 2.95 10.46
CA PRO A 245 8.45 2.47 10.59
C PRO A 245 8.53 0.94 10.69
N PHE A 246 9.51 0.34 10.03
CA PHE A 246 9.90 -1.05 10.23
C PHE A 246 11.41 -1.20 10.07
N GLY A 247 11.98 -2.33 10.51
CA GLY A 247 13.38 -2.61 10.26
C GLY A 247 13.92 -3.85 10.93
N ARG A 248 15.11 -4.25 10.49
CA ARG A 248 15.93 -5.33 11.03
C ARG A 248 17.35 -4.80 11.24
N PRO A 249 17.66 -4.17 12.39
CA PRO A 249 18.95 -3.53 12.62
C PRO A 249 20.15 -4.46 12.40
N GLY A 250 20.03 -5.74 12.78
CA GLY A 250 21.08 -6.75 12.55
C GLY A 250 21.34 -7.08 11.07
N ALA A 251 20.42 -6.72 10.18
CA ALA A 251 20.57 -6.84 8.72
C ALA A 251 20.81 -5.47 8.04
N GLY A 252 20.89 -4.38 8.81
CA GLY A 252 20.99 -3.02 8.27
C GLY A 252 19.74 -2.54 7.53
N GLU A 253 18.58 -3.17 7.75
CA GLU A 253 17.33 -2.84 7.08
C GLU A 253 16.54 -1.84 7.90
N PHE A 254 16.25 -0.67 7.32
CA PHE A 254 15.44 0.38 7.93
C PHE A 254 14.49 0.91 6.88
N GLY A 255 13.21 1.03 7.20
CA GLY A 255 12.21 1.34 6.19
C GLY A 255 10.98 2.04 6.72
N THR A 256 10.21 2.59 5.77
CA THR A 256 8.86 3.10 6.00
C THR A 256 7.92 2.28 5.13
N TYR A 257 6.90 1.70 5.75
CA TYR A 257 5.78 1.13 5.01
C TYR A 257 4.79 2.25 4.74
N PHE A 258 4.75 2.73 3.50
CA PHE A 258 3.78 3.72 3.07
C PHE A 258 2.43 3.04 2.86
N ILE A 259 1.38 3.65 3.38
CA ILE A 259 0.00 3.32 3.09
C ILE A 259 -0.80 4.61 3.01
N GLY A 260 -1.52 4.80 1.90
CA GLY A 260 -2.35 5.97 1.65
C GLY A 260 -3.76 5.57 1.28
N TYR A 261 -4.76 6.12 1.98
CA TYR A 261 -6.19 5.97 1.70
C TYR A 261 -6.75 7.22 1.03
N ALA A 262 -7.63 7.03 0.05
CA ALA A 262 -8.34 8.10 -0.62
C ALA A 262 -9.64 7.58 -1.24
N ARG A 263 -10.64 8.46 -1.41
CA ARG A 263 -11.90 8.11 -2.08
C ARG A 263 -11.74 7.82 -3.59
N SER A 264 -10.58 8.14 -4.16
CA SER A 264 -10.15 7.82 -5.52
C SER A 264 -8.63 7.62 -5.50
N PRO A 265 -8.02 6.76 -6.35
CA PRO A 265 -6.57 6.64 -6.40
C PRO A 265 -5.88 7.88 -6.99
N ARG A 266 -6.60 8.73 -7.74
CA ARG A 266 -6.05 9.88 -8.48
C ARG A 266 -5.13 10.78 -7.64
N PRO A 267 -5.47 11.21 -6.42
CA PRO A 267 -4.59 12.08 -5.64
C PRO A 267 -3.26 11.40 -5.30
N ILE A 268 -3.29 10.12 -4.88
CA ILE A 268 -2.06 9.39 -4.56
C ILE A 268 -1.21 9.18 -5.82
N GLU A 269 -1.83 8.81 -6.95
CA GLU A 269 -1.13 8.69 -8.23
C GLU A 269 -0.50 10.00 -8.68
N GLN A 270 -1.17 11.13 -8.49
CA GLN A 270 -0.61 12.45 -8.81
C GLN A 270 0.57 12.80 -7.89
N MET A 271 0.52 12.44 -6.61
CA MET A 271 1.66 12.59 -5.70
C MET A 271 2.83 11.70 -6.16
N LEU A 272 2.58 10.45 -6.55
CA LEU A 272 3.61 9.56 -7.08
C LEU A 272 4.23 10.08 -8.38
N GLU A 273 3.43 10.59 -9.31
CA GLU A 273 3.93 11.24 -10.53
C GLU A 273 4.83 12.45 -10.17
N ASN A 274 4.37 13.33 -9.28
CA ASN A 274 5.16 14.48 -8.82
C ASN A 274 6.47 14.05 -8.16
N MET A 275 6.45 13.01 -7.34
CA MET A 275 7.62 12.52 -6.61
C MET A 275 8.63 11.83 -7.52
N PHE A 276 8.19 10.90 -8.37
CA PHE A 276 9.08 10.01 -9.13
C PHE A 276 9.48 10.58 -10.49
N VAL A 277 8.57 11.27 -11.19
CA VAL A 277 8.83 11.92 -12.49
C VAL A 277 9.31 13.36 -12.29
N GLY A 278 8.73 14.05 -11.31
CA GLY A 278 9.04 15.44 -10.99
C GLY A 278 8.02 16.43 -11.55
N ARG A 279 7.86 17.55 -10.85
CA ARG A 279 7.00 18.67 -11.29
C ARG A 279 7.79 19.99 -11.29
N PRO A 280 8.15 20.54 -12.46
CA PRO A 280 8.08 19.92 -13.80
C PRO A 280 8.98 18.68 -13.91
N PRO A 281 8.87 17.86 -14.98
CA PRO A 281 9.66 16.65 -15.14
C PRO A 281 11.16 16.88 -14.89
N GLY A 282 11.75 16.04 -14.03
CA GLY A 282 13.12 16.17 -13.53
C GLY A 282 13.26 16.91 -12.18
N ASN A 283 12.26 17.68 -11.76
CA ASN A 283 12.17 18.26 -10.41
C ASN A 283 11.50 17.28 -9.45
N TYR A 284 12.14 16.12 -9.26
CA TYR A 284 11.65 14.98 -8.47
C TYR A 284 11.87 15.18 -6.97
N ASP A 285 11.24 14.33 -6.16
CA ASP A 285 11.36 14.35 -4.71
C ASP A 285 12.74 13.86 -4.24
N ARG A 286 13.48 14.77 -3.60
CA ARG A 286 14.83 14.49 -3.10
C ARG A 286 14.89 13.44 -2.00
N LEU A 287 13.77 13.10 -1.36
CA LEU A 287 13.73 12.00 -0.42
C LEU A 287 14.01 10.63 -1.10
N LEU A 288 13.67 10.51 -2.40
CA LEU A 288 13.92 9.30 -3.19
C LEU A 288 15.40 9.05 -3.46
N ASP A 289 16.29 10.03 -3.23
CA ASP A 289 17.74 9.81 -3.26
C ASP A 289 18.21 8.92 -2.08
N TYR A 290 17.37 8.78 -1.03
CA TYR A 290 17.66 8.01 0.18
C TYR A 290 16.61 6.93 0.47
N SER A 291 15.53 6.87 -0.30
CA SER A 291 14.38 5.99 -0.06
C SER A 291 14.00 5.26 -1.34
N ARG A 292 14.08 3.93 -1.35
CA ARG A 292 13.77 3.11 -2.51
C ARG A 292 12.48 2.30 -2.29
N ALA A 293 11.48 2.53 -3.13
CA ALA A 293 10.30 1.67 -3.21
C ALA A 293 10.69 0.28 -3.73
N VAL A 294 10.39 -0.77 -2.96
CA VAL A 294 10.62 -2.16 -3.35
C VAL A 294 9.32 -2.93 -3.62
N THR A 295 8.17 -2.33 -3.28
CA THR A 295 6.82 -2.81 -3.63
C THR A 295 5.92 -1.65 -4.06
N GLY A 296 4.84 -1.96 -4.76
CA GLY A 296 3.79 -1.02 -5.14
C GLY A 296 2.53 -1.75 -5.59
N SER A 297 1.43 -1.54 -4.86
CA SER A 297 0.15 -2.20 -5.13
C SER A 297 -1.02 -1.28 -4.79
N LEU A 298 -2.11 -1.40 -5.55
CA LEU A 298 -3.36 -0.65 -5.39
C LEU A 298 -4.49 -1.65 -5.10
N PHE A 299 -5.26 -1.37 -4.05
CA PHE A 299 -6.41 -2.19 -3.65
C PHE A 299 -7.65 -1.32 -3.51
N PHE A 300 -8.80 -1.92 -3.80
CA PHE A 300 -10.09 -1.40 -3.37
C PHE A 300 -10.47 -1.99 -2.01
N VAL A 301 -10.89 -1.13 -1.10
CA VAL A 301 -11.40 -1.47 0.22
C VAL A 301 -12.92 -1.34 0.17
N PRO A 302 -13.69 -2.46 0.17
CA PRO A 302 -15.15 -2.38 0.22
C PRO A 302 -15.62 -1.75 1.54
N SER A 303 -16.86 -1.24 1.56
CA SER A 303 -17.52 -0.92 2.83
C SER A 303 -17.61 -2.18 3.71
N ALA A 304 -17.76 -2.01 5.03
CA ALA A 304 -17.94 -3.14 5.93
C ALA A 304 -19.19 -3.96 5.56
N ASP A 305 -20.27 -3.28 5.19
CA ASP A 305 -21.51 -3.93 4.74
C ASP A 305 -21.30 -4.73 3.45
N LEU A 306 -20.56 -4.16 2.49
CA LEU A 306 -20.24 -4.86 1.24
C LEU A 306 -19.32 -6.04 1.49
N LEU A 307 -18.29 -5.89 2.33
CA LEU A 307 -17.35 -6.96 2.67
C LEU A 307 -18.08 -8.19 3.23
N GLU A 308 -19.03 -7.99 4.15
CA GLU A 308 -19.86 -9.08 4.66
C GLU A 308 -20.74 -9.70 3.56
N ALA A 309 -21.35 -8.88 2.70
CA ALA A 309 -22.18 -9.35 1.59
C ALA A 309 -21.40 -10.11 0.49
N LEU A 310 -20.09 -9.88 0.34
CA LEU A 310 -19.26 -10.59 -0.63
C LEU A 310 -19.16 -12.10 -0.32
N ALA A 311 -19.41 -12.52 0.92
CA ALA A 311 -19.43 -13.93 1.30
C ALA A 311 -20.58 -14.72 0.65
N GLU A 312 -21.67 -14.05 0.30
CA GLU A 312 -22.83 -14.66 -0.36
C GLU A 312 -22.82 -14.49 -1.89
N ARG A 313 -21.81 -13.79 -2.42
CA ARG A 313 -21.75 -13.49 -3.86
C ARG A 313 -21.40 -14.74 -4.65
N ALA A 314 -22.22 -15.06 -5.64
CA ALA A 314 -21.96 -16.16 -6.56
C ALA A 314 -20.65 -15.94 -7.34
N ALA A 315 -19.98 -17.03 -7.67
CA ALA A 315 -18.78 -17.00 -8.51
C ALA A 315 -19.08 -16.32 -9.87
N PRO A 316 -18.13 -15.56 -10.44
CA PRO A 316 -18.29 -14.97 -11.77
C PRO A 316 -18.51 -16.05 -12.84
N ALA A 317 -19.45 -15.82 -13.76
CA ALA A 317 -19.78 -16.78 -14.82
C ALA A 317 -18.61 -17.08 -15.78
N ASP A 318 -17.65 -16.16 -15.88
CA ASP A 318 -16.45 -16.25 -16.73
C ASP A 318 -15.15 -16.30 -15.91
N ALA A 319 -15.14 -16.95 -14.74
CA ALA A 319 -13.91 -17.24 -13.99
C ALA A 319 -13.02 -18.26 -14.74
N ALA A 320 -12.60 -17.92 -15.96
CA ALA A 320 -11.59 -18.66 -16.70
C ALA A 320 -10.28 -18.56 -15.93
N ALA A 321 -9.67 -19.73 -15.71
CA ALA A 321 -8.45 -19.96 -14.93
C ALA A 321 -7.44 -18.80 -15.01
N LEU A 322 -6.98 -18.33 -13.85
CA LEU A 322 -5.86 -17.40 -13.71
C LEU A 322 -4.70 -17.88 -14.61
N PRO A 323 -4.09 -17.01 -15.43
CA PRO A 323 -3.00 -17.42 -16.30
C PRO A 323 -1.83 -17.91 -15.44
N GLU A 324 -1.32 -19.11 -15.75
CA GLU A 324 -0.06 -19.59 -15.17
C GLU A 324 1.04 -18.54 -15.42
N SER A 325 1.70 -18.11 -14.35
CA SER A 325 2.83 -17.18 -14.45
C SER A 325 3.89 -17.82 -15.33
N SER A 326 4.12 -17.24 -16.51
CA SER A 326 5.19 -17.71 -17.39
C SER A 326 6.55 -17.51 -16.70
N PRO A 327 7.46 -18.51 -16.72
CA PRO A 327 8.78 -18.34 -16.13
C PRO A 327 9.52 -17.20 -16.84
N PRO A 328 10.36 -16.43 -16.11
CA PRO A 328 11.09 -15.32 -16.70
C PRO A 328 11.93 -15.82 -17.86
N ALA A 329 11.82 -15.15 -19.01
CA ALA A 329 12.61 -15.47 -20.19
C ALA A 329 14.11 -15.50 -19.82
N PRO A 330 14.88 -16.50 -20.29
CA PRO A 330 16.29 -16.60 -19.96
C PRO A 330 16.99 -15.33 -20.45
N ARG A 331 17.69 -14.65 -19.52
CA ARG A 331 18.54 -13.51 -19.82
C ARG A 331 19.51 -13.95 -20.92
N ARG A 332 19.42 -13.32 -22.09
CA ARG A 332 20.42 -13.46 -23.16
C ARG A 332 21.72 -12.84 -22.65
N ASP A 333 22.58 -13.67 -22.08
CA ASP A 333 23.96 -13.31 -21.84
C ASP A 333 24.62 -13.06 -23.20
N GLY A 334 25.19 -11.87 -23.37
CA GLY A 334 25.72 -11.34 -24.63
C GLY A 334 27.03 -11.98 -25.08
N SER A 335 27.18 -13.29 -24.92
CA SER A 335 28.35 -14.01 -25.41
C SER A 335 28.16 -14.37 -26.90
N LEU A 336 28.97 -13.72 -27.74
CA LEU A 336 29.14 -14.09 -29.13
C LEU A 336 29.79 -15.49 -29.18
N ASN A 337 28.98 -16.51 -29.48
CA ASN A 337 29.47 -17.85 -29.80
C ASN A 337 30.21 -17.81 -31.15
N ILE A 338 31.51 -17.52 -31.10
CA ILE A 338 32.42 -17.72 -32.22
C ILE A 338 32.63 -19.23 -32.38
N GLY A 339 31.94 -19.80 -33.37
CA GLY A 339 32.10 -21.21 -33.75
C GLY A 339 33.51 -21.51 -34.23
N SER A 340 34.16 -22.47 -33.57
CA SER A 340 35.46 -23.01 -33.97
C SER A 340 35.25 -24.01 -35.12
N LEU A 341 35.80 -23.70 -36.29
CA LEU A 341 35.89 -24.58 -37.45
C LEU A 341 37.31 -25.16 -37.52
N LYS A 342 37.41 -26.49 -37.45
CA LYS A 342 38.44 -27.43 -37.97
C LYS A 342 38.38 -28.69 -37.09
N GLY A 343 38.15 -29.92 -37.55
CA GLY A 343 38.12 -30.50 -38.88
C GLY A 343 38.86 -31.83 -38.82
N THR A 344 38.21 -32.95 -39.14
CA THR A 344 38.84 -34.12 -39.78
C THR A 344 37.78 -35.09 -40.31
N PRO A 345 37.93 -35.64 -41.52
CA PRO A 345 37.00 -36.59 -42.12
C PRO A 345 37.35 -38.05 -41.76
N SER A 346 36.34 -38.90 -41.76
CA SER A 346 36.44 -40.35 -41.73
C SER A 346 36.81 -40.93 -43.10
N HIS A 347 37.79 -41.82 -43.17
CA HIS A 347 37.74 -43.11 -43.90
C HIS A 347 39.03 -43.94 -43.67
N GLU A 348 38.80 -45.25 -43.44
CA GLU A 348 39.71 -46.41 -43.24
C GLU A 348 40.60 -46.48 -41.99
#